data_AF-A0A4Y8V9V8-F1
#
_entry.id   AF-A0A4Y8V9V8-F1
#
_cell.length_a   1.000
_cell.length_b   1.000
_cell.length_c   1.000
_cell.angle_alpha   90.00
_cell.angle_beta   90.00
_cell.angle_gamma   90.00
#
_symmetry.space_group_name_H-M   'P 1'
#
loop_
_entity.id
_entity.type
_entity.pdbx_description
1 polymer ?
#
loop_
_entity_poly.entity_id
_entity_poly.type
_entity_poly.pdbx_seq_one_letter_code
_entity_poly.pdbx_strand_id
1 'polypeptide(L)'
;MTSFNSGAQPQNRAPQSIGFLLLDNFTLISLASAVEPLRMANQLSGRELYRWTTLTVDGGQVWASDGLQITPDASMHKAPTLDTIIVCGGIGIQRTVTREHVSWLQSQARQSRRLGAVCTGSWALACAGLLDGFDCSVHWECLAAMQEAFPRVAMSTRLFTLDRNRFTSSGGTAPLDMMLHLISRDHGRELSAAISEMFVYERIRNEQDHQRVPLKHMLGTNQPKLQEIVALMEANLEEPIDLDELAVYVAVSRRQLERLFQKYLHCSPSRYYLKLRLIRARQLLKQTPMSIIEVASVCGFVSTPHFSKCYREYFGIPPRDERVGSNTTQQVAMLPLPQAIVMSPLSGPMSALSQARNESTFASVRL
;
A
#
# COMPACT_ATOMS: atom_id res chain seq x y z
N MET A 1 -10.75 -3.52 -45.38
CA MET A 1 -10.69 -2.08 -45.07
C MET A 1 -11.66 -1.79 -43.95
N THR A 2 -11.18 -1.68 -42.72
CA THR A 2 -11.91 -1.07 -41.61
C THR A 2 -10.88 -0.59 -40.59
N SER A 3 -10.59 0.69 -40.75
CA SER A 3 -9.90 1.66 -39.91
C SER A 3 -9.67 1.25 -38.45
N PHE A 4 -8.39 1.05 -38.11
CA PHE A 4 -7.88 1.25 -36.76
C PHE A 4 -8.05 2.74 -36.42
N ASN A 5 -8.90 3.04 -35.45
CA ASN A 5 -9.06 4.41 -34.98
C ASN A 5 -7.84 4.77 -34.12
N SER A 6 -7.08 5.70 -34.67
CA SER A 6 -5.85 6.31 -34.19
C SER A 6 -6.03 7.05 -32.86
N GLY A 7 -5.03 6.87 -31.98
CA GLY A 7 -4.58 7.79 -30.92
C GLY A 7 -5.61 8.72 -30.30
N ALA A 8 -6.18 8.30 -29.17
CA ALA A 8 -6.81 9.24 -28.26
C ALA A 8 -5.72 10.20 -27.71
N GLN A 9 -5.77 11.46 -28.13
CA GLN A 9 -4.98 12.53 -27.52
C GLN A 9 -5.28 12.59 -26.01
N PRO A 10 -4.29 12.87 -25.15
CA PRO A 10 -4.53 13.07 -23.73
C PRO A 10 -5.43 14.30 -23.56
N GLN A 11 -6.69 14.07 -23.18
CA GLN A 11 -7.61 15.15 -22.85
C GLN A 11 -7.03 15.95 -21.69
N ASN A 12 -6.91 17.26 -21.88
CA ASN A 12 -6.45 18.22 -20.88
C ASN A 12 -7.47 18.31 -19.74
N ARG A 13 -7.49 17.31 -18.85
CA ARG A 13 -8.35 17.26 -17.66
C ARG A 13 -7.91 18.31 -16.66
N ALA A 14 -8.88 18.95 -16.00
CA ALA A 14 -8.60 19.85 -14.88
C ALA A 14 -7.81 19.11 -13.77
N PRO A 15 -6.95 19.82 -13.01
CA PRO A 15 -6.20 19.22 -11.92
C PRO A 15 -7.13 18.58 -10.88
N GLN A 16 -6.83 17.36 -10.45
CA GLN A 16 -7.62 16.70 -9.40
C GLN A 16 -7.29 17.31 -8.04
N SER A 17 -8.32 17.73 -7.29
CA SER A 17 -8.18 18.31 -5.95
C SER A 17 -8.45 17.26 -4.87
N ILE A 18 -7.47 17.00 -4.01
CA ILE A 18 -7.48 15.94 -3.00
C ILE A 18 -7.35 16.54 -1.59
N GLY A 19 -8.33 16.28 -0.73
CA GLY A 19 -8.26 16.66 0.69
C GLY A 19 -7.74 15.53 1.55
N PHE A 20 -6.75 15.80 2.40
CA PHE A 20 -6.26 14.88 3.41
C PHE A 20 -6.81 15.30 4.78
N LEU A 21 -7.84 14.61 5.27
CA LEU A 21 -8.38 14.85 6.61
C LEU A 21 -7.46 14.19 7.63
N LEU A 22 -6.72 15.00 8.38
CA LEU A 22 -5.79 14.59 9.41
C LEU A 22 -6.53 14.43 10.73
N LEU A 23 -6.63 13.19 11.21
CA LEU A 23 -7.16 12.91 12.55
C LEU A 23 -6.03 13.01 13.57
N ASP A 24 -6.35 13.36 14.81
CA ASP A 24 -5.34 13.41 15.87
C ASP A 24 -4.63 12.07 16.06
N ASN A 25 -3.31 12.14 16.23
CA ASN A 25 -2.39 11.01 16.24
C ASN A 25 -2.38 10.18 14.94
N PHE A 26 -2.57 10.80 13.77
CA PHE A 26 -2.44 10.12 12.48
C PHE A 26 -1.01 9.62 12.23
N THR A 27 -0.86 8.60 11.39
CA THR A 27 0.45 8.04 11.06
C THR A 27 1.13 8.84 9.93
N LEU A 28 2.21 9.56 10.25
CA LEU A 28 2.88 10.48 9.30
C LEU A 28 3.36 9.79 8.02
N ILE A 29 4.02 8.62 8.13
CA ILE A 29 4.49 7.88 6.94
C ILE A 29 3.34 7.51 5.99
N SER A 30 2.12 7.31 6.50
CA SER A 30 0.96 7.00 5.67
C SER A 30 0.48 8.23 4.89
N LEU A 31 0.51 9.41 5.53
CA LEU A 31 0.24 10.69 4.86
C LEU A 31 1.31 10.96 3.79
N ALA A 32 2.59 10.89 4.16
CA ALA A 32 3.70 11.15 3.26
C ALA A 32 3.67 10.21 2.03
N SER A 33 3.44 8.91 2.26
CA SER A 33 3.30 7.91 1.18
C SER A 33 2.14 8.18 0.24
N ALA A 34 1.09 8.87 0.69
CA ALA A 34 -0.05 9.23 -0.14
C ALA A 34 0.14 10.56 -0.88
N VAL A 35 0.83 11.53 -0.28
CA VAL A 35 1.06 12.87 -0.84
C VAL A 35 2.21 12.90 -1.84
N GLU A 36 3.34 12.26 -1.50
CA GLU A 36 4.57 12.36 -2.31
C GLU A 36 4.40 11.90 -3.77
N PRO A 37 3.64 10.84 -4.10
CA PRO A 37 3.38 10.46 -5.49
C PRO A 37 2.70 11.55 -6.30
N LEU A 38 1.80 12.34 -5.67
CA LEU A 38 1.10 13.45 -6.32
C LEU A 38 2.07 14.58 -6.64
N ARG A 39 2.95 14.92 -5.69
CA ARG A 39 4.00 15.94 -5.88
C ARG A 39 4.94 15.53 -7.00
N MET A 40 5.41 14.29 -6.99
CA MET A 40 6.33 13.77 -8.01
C MET A 40 5.65 13.65 -9.39
N ALA A 41 4.38 13.26 -9.45
CA ALA A 41 3.61 13.26 -10.69
C ALA A 41 3.57 14.65 -11.35
N ASN A 42 3.35 15.70 -10.56
CA ASN A 42 3.37 17.08 -11.06
C ASN A 42 4.76 17.48 -11.58
N GLN A 43 5.82 17.16 -10.82
CA GLN A 43 7.21 17.48 -11.20
C GLN A 43 7.62 16.76 -12.50
N LEU A 44 7.46 15.45 -12.57
CA LEU A 44 7.91 14.64 -13.71
C LEU A 44 7.12 14.94 -14.98
N SER A 45 5.83 15.26 -14.87
CA SER A 45 5.03 15.67 -16.03
C SER A 45 5.23 17.14 -16.43
N GLY A 46 5.78 17.97 -15.53
CA GLY A 46 5.85 19.42 -15.70
C GLY A 46 4.49 20.12 -15.71
N ARG A 47 3.41 19.43 -15.32
CA ARG A 47 2.03 19.92 -15.34
C ARG A 47 1.43 19.84 -13.94
N GLU A 48 0.44 20.69 -13.67
CA GLU A 48 -0.35 20.60 -12.45
C GLU A 48 -1.44 19.54 -12.63
N LEU A 49 -1.12 18.26 -12.36
CA LEU A 49 -2.09 17.17 -12.43
C LEU A 49 -2.93 17.06 -11.16
N TYR A 50 -2.31 17.37 -10.02
CA TYR A 50 -2.88 17.21 -8.69
C TYR A 50 -2.71 18.47 -7.84
N ARG A 51 -3.75 18.77 -7.06
CA ARG A 51 -3.74 19.71 -5.93
C ARG A 51 -4.08 18.94 -4.67
N TRP A 52 -3.42 19.26 -3.56
CA TRP A 52 -3.76 18.69 -2.27
C TRP A 52 -3.93 19.75 -1.19
N THR A 53 -4.74 19.42 -0.19
CA THR A 53 -5.03 20.29 0.96
C THR A 53 -5.14 19.41 2.21
N THR A 54 -4.36 19.73 3.23
CA THR A 54 -4.47 19.11 4.55
C THR A 54 -5.56 19.79 5.37
N LEU A 55 -6.39 18.98 6.03
CA LEU A 55 -7.56 19.44 6.76
C LEU A 55 -7.55 18.92 8.19
N THR A 56 -7.95 19.75 9.15
CA THR A 56 -8.39 19.31 10.48
C THR A 56 -9.79 19.84 10.75
N VAL A 57 -10.39 19.47 11.88
CA VAL A 57 -11.76 19.89 12.24
C VAL A 57 -11.91 21.41 12.20
N ASP A 58 -11.03 22.10 12.92
CA ASP A 58 -11.07 23.53 13.18
C ASP A 58 -9.99 24.31 12.40
N GLY A 59 -9.08 23.62 11.70
CA GLY A 59 -7.91 24.21 11.05
C GLY A 59 -6.75 24.44 12.02
N GLY A 60 -6.87 23.99 13.27
CA GLY A 60 -5.81 24.00 14.26
C GLY A 60 -4.77 22.91 14.00
N GLN A 61 -3.62 23.06 14.68
CA GLN A 61 -2.53 22.09 14.60
C GLN A 61 -2.94 20.70 15.09
N VAL A 62 -2.37 19.66 14.48
CA VAL A 62 -2.64 18.26 14.80
C VAL A 62 -1.34 17.50 15.00
N TRP A 63 -1.35 16.51 15.89
CA TRP A 63 -0.18 15.68 16.16
C TRP A 63 -0.20 14.41 15.31
N ALA A 64 0.95 14.08 14.74
CA ALA A 64 1.22 12.75 14.23
C ALA A 64 1.62 11.81 15.37
N SER A 65 1.44 10.51 15.16
CA SER A 65 1.75 9.47 16.16
C SER A 65 3.23 9.35 16.52
N ASP A 66 4.12 9.97 15.74
CA ASP A 66 5.57 10.05 15.99
C ASP A 66 5.98 11.28 16.82
N GLY A 67 5.01 12.10 17.23
CA GLY A 67 5.22 13.30 18.03
C GLY A 67 5.54 14.55 17.20
N LEU A 68 5.49 14.50 15.87
CA LEU A 68 5.57 15.71 15.05
C LEU A 68 4.23 16.42 14.98
N GLN A 69 4.28 17.75 14.97
CA GLN A 69 3.10 18.59 14.85
C GLN A 69 2.98 19.12 13.42
N ILE A 70 1.78 19.02 12.84
CA ILE A 70 1.45 19.57 11.51
C ILE A 70 0.45 20.70 11.66
N THR A 71 0.73 21.83 11.01
CA THR A 71 -0.25 22.89 10.78
C THR A 71 -0.99 22.58 9.47
N PRO A 72 -2.30 22.34 9.50
CA PRO A 72 -3.07 22.05 8.29
C PRO A 72 -3.30 23.31 7.45
N ASP A 73 -3.63 23.12 6.18
CA ASP A 73 -3.94 24.21 5.24
C ASP A 73 -5.30 24.86 5.54
N ALA A 74 -6.29 24.09 5.98
CA ALA A 74 -7.65 24.59 6.25
C ALA A 74 -8.42 23.74 7.28
N SER A 75 -9.56 24.27 7.73
CA SER A 75 -10.55 23.50 8.48
C SER A 75 -11.50 22.74 7.56
N MET A 76 -12.17 21.70 8.08
CA MET A 76 -13.18 20.93 7.33
C MET A 76 -14.27 21.83 6.71
N HIS A 77 -14.67 22.89 7.41
CA HIS A 77 -15.74 23.80 6.97
C HIS A 77 -15.27 24.90 6.02
N LYS A 78 -13.95 25.16 5.97
CA LYS A 78 -13.32 26.13 5.05
C LYS A 78 -12.54 25.44 3.94
N ALA A 79 -12.70 24.12 3.79
CA ALA A 79 -12.04 23.36 2.75
C ALA A 79 -12.46 23.88 1.35
N PRO A 80 -11.53 23.95 0.38
CA PRO A 80 -11.89 24.23 -0.99
C PRO A 80 -12.77 23.12 -1.59
N THR A 81 -13.23 23.29 -2.82
CA THR A 81 -13.87 22.20 -3.56
C THR A 81 -12.84 21.08 -3.78
N LEU A 82 -13.19 19.85 -3.37
CA LEU A 82 -12.33 18.68 -3.50
C LEU A 82 -13.06 17.60 -4.29
N ASP A 83 -12.36 16.96 -5.20
CA ASP A 83 -12.86 15.80 -5.96
C ASP A 83 -12.77 14.53 -5.12
N THR A 84 -11.74 14.47 -4.26
CA THR A 84 -11.36 13.29 -3.49
C THR A 84 -11.03 13.67 -2.06
N ILE A 85 -11.44 12.84 -1.09
CA ILE A 85 -11.08 13.00 0.32
C ILE A 85 -10.45 11.72 0.82
N ILE A 86 -9.29 11.84 1.46
CA ILE A 86 -8.55 10.75 2.07
C ILE A 86 -8.47 11.01 3.58
N VAL A 87 -9.01 10.10 4.38
CA VAL A 87 -8.90 10.18 5.83
C VAL A 87 -7.60 9.53 6.30
N CYS A 88 -6.79 10.31 7.01
CA CYS A 88 -5.53 9.87 7.59
C CYS A 88 -5.77 9.52 9.06
N GLY A 89 -5.79 8.22 9.36
CA GLY A 89 -5.85 7.73 10.74
C GLY A 89 -4.46 7.38 11.29
N GLY A 90 -4.44 6.99 12.56
CA GLY A 90 -3.27 6.43 13.22
C GLY A 90 -3.64 5.74 14.54
N ILE A 91 -2.94 6.07 15.61
CA ILE A 91 -3.15 5.42 16.92
C ILE A 91 -4.38 6.00 17.62
N GLY A 92 -5.05 5.19 18.45
CA GLY A 92 -6.18 5.67 19.25
C GLY A 92 -7.45 6.04 18.46
N ILE A 93 -7.57 5.58 17.21
CA ILE A 93 -8.60 6.02 16.25
C ILE A 93 -10.04 6.03 16.78
N GLN A 94 -10.41 5.07 17.64
CA GLN A 94 -11.76 4.96 18.21
C GLN A 94 -12.13 6.16 19.10
N ARG A 95 -11.12 6.79 19.73
CA ARG A 95 -11.29 7.96 20.58
C ARG A 95 -11.21 9.26 19.78
N THR A 96 -10.48 9.24 18.67
CA THR A 96 -10.26 10.41 17.81
C THR A 96 -11.47 10.74 16.93
N VAL A 97 -12.19 9.73 16.44
CA VAL A 97 -13.32 9.94 15.54
C VAL A 97 -14.52 10.49 16.32
N THR A 98 -14.99 11.66 15.92
CA THR A 98 -16.11 12.38 16.54
C THR A 98 -17.35 12.41 15.63
N ARG A 99 -18.50 12.80 16.19
CA ARG A 99 -19.75 13.00 15.44
C ARG A 99 -19.61 14.06 14.34
N GLU A 100 -18.76 15.07 14.56
CA GLU A 100 -18.50 16.11 13.57
C GLU A 100 -17.79 15.55 12.34
N HIS A 101 -16.75 14.72 12.53
CA HIS A 101 -16.08 14.01 11.44
C HIS A 101 -17.08 13.17 10.63
N VAL A 102 -17.93 12.40 11.32
CA VAL A 102 -18.95 11.55 10.68
C VAL A 102 -19.92 12.38 9.84
N SER A 103 -20.47 13.45 10.43
CA SER A 103 -21.46 14.30 9.75
C SER A 103 -20.85 15.00 8.54
N TRP A 104 -19.60 15.47 8.66
CA TRP A 104 -18.88 16.08 7.56
C TRP A 104 -18.62 15.05 6.44
N LEU A 105 -18.06 13.88 6.75
CA LEU A 105 -17.79 12.83 5.75
C LEU A 105 -19.07 12.41 5.00
N GLN A 106 -20.20 12.28 5.69
CA GLN A 106 -21.50 12.02 5.06
C GLN A 106 -21.92 13.15 4.12
N SER A 107 -21.69 14.41 4.51
CA SER A 107 -21.98 15.56 3.64
C SER A 107 -21.14 15.55 2.37
N GLN A 108 -19.89 15.12 2.46
CA GLN A 108 -18.98 15.01 1.32
C GLN A 108 -19.38 13.85 0.39
N ALA A 109 -19.82 12.72 0.95
CA ALA A 109 -20.35 11.59 0.18
C ALA A 109 -21.59 11.97 -0.66
N ARG A 110 -22.47 12.83 -0.13
CA ARG A 110 -23.66 13.34 -0.84
C ARG A 110 -23.32 14.21 -2.06
N GLN A 111 -22.12 14.77 -2.10
CA GLN A 111 -21.62 15.55 -3.25
C GLN A 111 -20.95 14.64 -4.31
N SER A 112 -21.16 13.33 -4.25
CA SER A 112 -20.58 12.33 -5.15
C SER A 112 -19.04 12.31 -5.17
N ARG A 113 -18.40 12.80 -4.09
CA ARG A 113 -16.95 12.81 -3.96
C ARG A 113 -16.39 11.39 -3.81
N ARG A 114 -15.18 11.19 -4.31
CA ARG A 114 -14.37 9.99 -4.05
C ARG A 114 -13.90 10.02 -2.61
N LEU A 115 -14.05 8.90 -1.89
CA LEU A 115 -13.65 8.80 -0.49
C LEU A 115 -12.63 7.69 -0.32
N GLY A 116 -11.61 7.95 0.48
CA GLY A 116 -10.64 6.93 0.82
C GLY A 116 -10.06 7.12 2.19
N ALA A 117 -9.23 6.16 2.57
CA ALA A 117 -8.56 6.19 3.85
C ALA A 117 -7.20 5.50 3.81
N VAL A 118 -6.30 5.99 4.64
CA VAL A 118 -4.98 5.40 4.85
C VAL A 118 -4.82 5.04 6.33
N CYS A 119 -4.09 3.95 6.59
CA CYS A 119 -3.91 3.41 7.92
C CYS A 119 -5.27 3.09 8.56
N THR A 120 -5.52 3.55 9.78
CA THR A 120 -6.79 3.33 10.50
C THR A 120 -7.90 4.29 10.12
N GLY A 121 -7.68 5.20 9.14
CA GLY A 121 -8.68 6.18 8.73
C GLY A 121 -9.98 5.58 8.20
N SER A 122 -9.95 4.31 7.78
CA SER A 122 -11.14 3.56 7.34
C SER A 122 -12.15 3.40 8.47
N TRP A 123 -11.72 3.46 9.73
CA TRP A 123 -12.62 3.51 10.90
C TRP A 123 -13.58 4.70 10.83
N ALA A 124 -13.09 5.89 10.45
CA ALA A 124 -13.94 7.07 10.34
C ALA A 124 -14.99 6.94 9.22
N LEU A 125 -14.60 6.38 8.08
CA LEU A 125 -15.51 6.10 6.97
C LEU A 125 -16.55 5.02 7.35
N ALA A 126 -16.12 4.00 8.10
CA ALA A 126 -17.01 2.94 8.59
C ALA A 126 -18.01 3.47 9.62
N CYS A 127 -17.58 4.30 10.59
CA CYS A 127 -18.46 5.01 11.52
C CYS A 127 -19.50 5.87 10.80
N ALA A 128 -19.16 6.41 9.63
CA ALA A 128 -20.07 7.21 8.82
C ALA A 128 -21.03 6.37 7.97
N GLY A 129 -20.94 5.04 7.99
CA GLY A 129 -21.70 4.11 7.14
C GLY A 129 -21.28 4.15 5.67
N LEU A 130 -20.12 4.72 5.37
CA LEU A 130 -19.69 4.99 3.99
C LEU A 130 -18.92 3.83 3.35
N LEU A 131 -18.66 2.76 4.11
CA LEU A 131 -18.02 1.53 3.65
C LEU A 131 -18.96 0.32 3.66
N ASP A 132 -20.24 0.49 4.03
CA ASP A 132 -21.21 -0.62 4.03
C ASP A 132 -21.38 -1.20 2.62
N GLY A 133 -21.12 -2.51 2.46
CA GLY A 133 -21.15 -3.19 1.17
C GLY A 133 -19.98 -2.85 0.25
N PHE A 134 -18.88 -2.30 0.77
CA PHE A 134 -17.63 -2.10 0.05
C PHE A 134 -16.51 -3.00 0.59
N ASP A 135 -15.57 -3.35 -0.29
CA ASP A 135 -14.31 -3.95 0.12
C ASP A 135 -13.42 -2.89 0.81
N CYS A 136 -12.80 -3.27 1.93
CA CYS A 136 -11.98 -2.38 2.74
C CYS A 136 -10.69 -3.05 3.21
N SER A 137 -9.55 -2.45 2.87
CA SER A 137 -8.24 -2.79 3.45
C SER A 137 -8.02 -2.02 4.75
N VAL A 138 -7.61 -2.72 5.79
CA VAL A 138 -7.20 -2.15 7.09
C VAL A 138 -5.89 -2.79 7.54
N HIS A 139 -5.12 -2.08 8.35
CA HIS A 139 -3.97 -2.66 9.04
C HIS A 139 -4.37 -3.94 9.79
N TRP A 140 -3.57 -5.00 9.68
CA TRP A 140 -3.86 -6.31 10.29
C TRP A 140 -4.14 -6.23 11.79
N GLU A 141 -3.53 -5.28 12.49
CA GLU A 141 -3.71 -5.08 13.93
C GLU A 141 -5.14 -4.63 14.29
N CYS A 142 -5.79 -3.88 13.40
CA CYS A 142 -7.14 -3.37 13.62
C CYS A 142 -8.23 -4.22 12.95
N LEU A 143 -7.86 -5.26 12.19
CA LEU A 143 -8.79 -6.05 11.39
C LEU A 143 -9.93 -6.64 12.22
N ALA A 144 -9.61 -7.32 13.32
CA ALA A 144 -10.60 -7.97 14.18
C ALA A 144 -11.58 -6.95 14.79
N ALA A 145 -11.05 -5.86 15.35
CA ALA A 145 -11.86 -4.80 15.94
C ALA A 145 -12.76 -4.10 14.90
N MET A 146 -12.26 -3.89 13.68
CA MET A 146 -13.05 -3.34 12.58
C MET A 146 -14.15 -4.29 12.12
N GLN A 147 -13.86 -5.58 12.01
CA GLN A 147 -14.83 -6.58 11.57
C GLN A 147 -15.96 -6.78 12.59
N GLU A 148 -15.64 -6.72 13.89
CA GLU A 148 -16.64 -6.76 14.96
C GLU A 148 -17.54 -5.52 14.96
N ALA A 149 -16.94 -4.33 14.84
CA ALA A 149 -17.69 -3.06 14.87
C ALA A 149 -18.53 -2.82 13.60
N PHE A 150 -18.09 -3.31 12.44
CA PHE A 150 -18.68 -3.00 11.13
C PHE A 150 -18.92 -4.25 10.27
N PRO A 151 -19.86 -5.13 10.65
CA PRO A 151 -20.07 -6.43 10.00
C PRO A 151 -20.57 -6.35 8.54
N ARG A 152 -21.04 -5.18 8.10
CA ARG A 152 -21.49 -4.94 6.71
C ARG A 152 -20.37 -4.55 5.77
N VAL A 153 -19.16 -4.35 6.26
CA VAL A 153 -18.00 -3.96 5.46
C VAL A 153 -17.15 -5.20 5.17
N ALA A 154 -16.79 -5.41 3.90
CA ALA A 154 -15.98 -6.55 3.49
C ALA A 154 -14.50 -6.27 3.77
N MET A 155 -14.07 -6.57 5.01
CA MET A 155 -12.70 -6.34 5.46
C MET A 155 -11.71 -7.33 4.82
N SER A 156 -10.53 -6.85 4.45
CA SER A 156 -9.46 -7.67 3.87
C SER A 156 -8.07 -7.33 4.41
N THR A 157 -7.15 -8.29 4.29
CA THR A 157 -5.72 -8.13 4.60
C THR A 157 -4.88 -7.68 3.40
N ARG A 158 -5.52 -7.33 2.27
CA ARG A 158 -4.83 -6.72 1.12
C ARG A 158 -4.15 -5.43 1.54
N LEU A 159 -3.03 -5.09 0.92
CA LEU A 159 -2.30 -3.85 1.22
C LEU A 159 -3.17 -2.61 0.95
N PHE A 160 -3.91 -2.63 -0.16
CA PHE A 160 -4.91 -1.63 -0.49
C PHE A 160 -6.03 -2.27 -1.31
N THR A 161 -7.16 -1.57 -1.39
CA THR A 161 -8.35 -1.97 -2.13
C THR A 161 -8.92 -0.76 -2.86
N LEU A 162 -9.28 -0.93 -4.13
CA LEU A 162 -9.95 0.08 -4.96
C LEU A 162 -11.36 -0.41 -5.35
N ASP A 163 -12.39 -0.08 -4.57
CA ASP A 163 -13.78 -0.48 -4.85
C ASP A 163 -14.63 0.74 -5.25
N ARG A 164 -14.98 0.83 -6.55
CA ARG A 164 -15.83 1.91 -7.11
C ARG A 164 -15.28 3.31 -6.79
N ASN A 165 -15.92 4.03 -5.86
CA ASN A 165 -15.52 5.36 -5.38
C ASN A 165 -15.02 5.33 -3.93
N ARG A 166 -14.57 4.16 -3.46
CA ARG A 166 -13.90 3.90 -2.19
C ARG A 166 -12.51 3.33 -2.41
N PHE A 167 -11.50 3.87 -1.73
CA PHE A 167 -10.14 3.35 -1.81
C PHE A 167 -9.49 3.39 -0.44
N THR A 168 -8.99 2.25 0.02
CA THR A 168 -8.51 2.07 1.40
C THR A 168 -7.16 1.37 1.38
N SER A 169 -6.30 1.67 2.34
CA SER A 169 -4.98 1.03 2.47
C SER A 169 -4.59 0.80 3.92
N SER A 170 -3.80 -0.24 4.16
CA SER A 170 -3.39 -0.68 5.49
C SER A 170 -2.42 0.25 6.23
N GLY A 171 -1.94 1.32 5.58
CA GLY A 171 -0.95 2.26 6.15
C GLY A 171 0.51 1.89 5.85
N GLY A 172 1.44 2.57 6.52
CA GLY A 172 2.87 2.46 6.22
C GLY A 172 3.15 2.94 4.80
N THR A 173 3.78 2.09 3.99
CA THR A 173 4.04 2.37 2.56
C THR A 173 2.93 1.86 1.63
N ALA A 174 1.90 1.16 2.11
CA ALA A 174 0.79 0.72 1.24
C ALA A 174 0.03 1.86 0.53
N PRO A 175 -0.13 3.07 1.12
CA PRO A 175 -0.68 4.21 0.40
C PRO A 175 0.13 4.59 -0.84
N LEU A 176 1.46 4.41 -0.84
CA LEU A 176 2.30 4.68 -2.01
C LEU A 176 1.88 3.82 -3.20
N ASP A 177 1.70 2.51 -2.99
CA ASP A 177 1.20 1.62 -4.06
C ASP A 177 -0.18 2.04 -4.53
N MET A 178 -1.09 2.30 -3.59
CA MET A 178 -2.47 2.70 -3.90
C MET A 178 -2.49 3.94 -4.79
N MET A 179 -1.71 4.97 -4.43
CA MET A 179 -1.64 6.21 -5.20
C MET A 179 -0.94 6.02 -6.54
N LEU A 180 0.11 5.20 -6.64
CA LEU A 180 0.76 4.86 -7.90
C LEU A 180 -0.17 4.11 -8.86
N HIS A 181 -1.07 3.25 -8.35
CA HIS A 181 -2.11 2.61 -9.16
C HIS A 181 -3.17 3.61 -9.64
N LEU A 182 -3.59 4.54 -8.79
CA LEU A 182 -4.52 5.62 -9.19
C LEU A 182 -3.90 6.52 -10.26
N ILE A 183 -2.64 6.94 -10.09
CA ILE A 183 -1.90 7.74 -11.07
C ILE A 183 -1.76 6.97 -12.39
N SER A 184 -1.44 5.67 -12.32
CA SER A 184 -1.30 4.81 -13.50
C SER A 184 -2.59 4.71 -14.30
N ARG A 185 -3.72 4.64 -13.59
CA ARG A 185 -5.06 4.58 -14.20
C ARG A 185 -5.45 5.90 -14.87
N ASP A 186 -5.06 7.02 -14.27
CA ASP A 186 -5.51 8.35 -14.69
C ASP A 186 -4.54 9.00 -15.71
N HIS A 187 -3.25 8.68 -15.69
CA HIS A 187 -2.20 9.29 -16.53
C HIS A 187 -1.26 8.30 -17.23
N GLY A 188 -1.51 6.99 -17.11
CA GLY A 188 -0.72 5.96 -17.78
C GLY A 188 0.42 5.40 -16.93
N ARG A 189 0.88 4.20 -17.31
CA ARG A 189 1.88 3.42 -16.56
C ARG A 189 3.26 4.06 -16.54
N GLU A 190 3.62 4.80 -17.58
CA GLU A 190 4.94 5.44 -17.72
C GLU A 190 5.20 6.44 -16.59
N LEU A 191 4.21 7.27 -16.26
CA LEU A 191 4.34 8.23 -15.17
C LEU A 191 4.53 7.52 -13.82
N SER A 192 3.72 6.50 -13.52
CA SER A 192 3.87 5.75 -12.27
C SER A 192 5.20 5.01 -12.18
N ALA A 193 5.71 4.47 -13.28
CA ALA A 193 7.02 3.83 -13.33
C ALA A 193 8.14 4.84 -13.03
N ALA A 194 8.12 6.01 -13.66
CA ALA A 194 9.11 7.06 -13.43
C ALA A 194 9.07 7.59 -11.98
N ILE A 195 7.88 7.72 -11.38
CA ILE A 195 7.76 8.06 -9.94
C ILE A 195 8.39 6.98 -9.07
N SER A 196 8.14 5.69 -9.38
CA SER A 196 8.73 4.56 -8.67
C SER A 196 10.26 4.59 -8.73
N GLU A 197 10.83 4.87 -9.91
CA GLU A 197 12.27 5.03 -10.09
C GLU A 197 12.83 6.19 -9.27
N MET A 198 12.16 7.34 -9.28
CA MET A 198 12.56 8.50 -8.49
C MET A 198 12.56 8.26 -6.97
N PHE A 199 11.65 7.42 -6.50
CA PHE A 199 11.58 7.05 -5.08
C PHE A 199 12.48 5.88 -4.70
N VAL A 200 13.29 5.37 -5.63
CA VAL A 200 14.09 4.15 -5.45
C VAL A 200 13.18 3.02 -4.94
N TYR A 201 11.97 2.95 -5.49
CA TYR A 201 10.92 2.06 -5.05
C TYR A 201 10.98 0.78 -5.90
N GLU A 202 11.54 -0.27 -5.29
CA GLU A 202 11.92 -1.53 -5.97
C GLU A 202 10.77 -2.14 -6.79
N ARG A 203 9.55 -2.12 -6.26
CA ARG A 203 8.38 -2.69 -6.93
C ARG A 203 7.08 -2.05 -6.44
N ILE A 204 6.25 -1.65 -7.40
CA ILE A 204 4.85 -1.30 -7.15
C ILE A 204 4.05 -2.59 -6.85
N ARG A 205 3.59 -2.72 -5.61
CA ARG A 205 2.76 -3.85 -5.16
C ARG A 205 1.35 -3.69 -5.72
N ASN A 206 0.65 -4.80 -5.98
CA ASN A 206 -0.69 -4.80 -6.57
C ASN A 206 -1.79 -5.17 -5.56
N GLU A 207 -3.06 -5.06 -5.96
CA GLU A 207 -4.21 -5.38 -5.09
C GLU A 207 -4.25 -6.83 -4.59
N GLN A 208 -3.48 -7.74 -5.20
CA GLN A 208 -3.36 -9.14 -4.77
C GLN A 208 -2.26 -9.35 -3.73
N ASP A 209 -1.39 -8.37 -3.50
CA ASP A 209 -0.37 -8.44 -2.47
C ASP A 209 -1.03 -8.19 -1.10
N HIS A 210 -0.74 -9.08 -0.14
CA HIS A 210 -1.33 -9.07 1.20
C HIS A 210 -0.30 -8.66 2.25
N GLN A 211 -0.78 -8.11 3.37
CA GLN A 211 0.04 -7.82 4.52
C GLN A 211 0.67 -9.10 5.09
N ARG A 212 1.96 -9.02 5.48
CA ARG A 212 2.58 -10.06 6.30
C ARG A 212 2.18 -9.82 7.75
N VAL A 213 1.31 -10.68 8.29
CA VAL A 213 0.95 -10.65 9.70
C VAL A 213 2.05 -11.35 10.50
N PRO A 214 2.75 -10.67 11.44
CA PRO A 214 3.76 -11.33 12.25
C PRO A 214 3.10 -12.41 13.13
N LEU A 215 3.73 -13.58 13.20
CA LEU A 215 3.19 -14.74 13.90
C LEU A 215 2.87 -14.46 15.38
N LYS A 216 3.66 -13.62 16.05
CA LYS A 216 3.42 -13.18 17.44
C LYS A 216 2.03 -12.58 17.64
N HIS A 217 1.46 -11.94 16.62
CA HIS A 217 0.13 -11.35 16.67
C HIS A 217 -0.97 -12.34 16.27
N MET A 218 -0.66 -13.39 15.51
CA MET A 218 -1.60 -14.47 15.23
C MET A 218 -1.76 -15.43 16.41
N LEU A 219 -0.70 -15.63 17.21
CA LEU A 219 -0.66 -16.61 18.30
C LEU A 219 -0.83 -16.00 19.70
N GLY A 220 -0.72 -14.68 19.82
CA GLY A 220 -0.52 -13.99 21.09
C GLY A 220 0.82 -14.35 21.76
N THR A 221 1.06 -13.84 22.98
CA THR A 221 2.24 -14.18 23.81
C THR A 221 2.16 -15.57 24.46
N ASN A 222 1.05 -16.27 24.29
CA ASN A 222 0.74 -17.51 25.03
C ASN A 222 1.42 -18.77 24.47
N GLN A 223 2.20 -18.67 23.40
CA GLN A 223 2.86 -19.81 22.76
C GLN A 223 4.31 -19.50 22.33
N PRO A 224 5.22 -19.22 23.27
CA PRO A 224 6.61 -18.86 22.97
C PRO A 224 7.33 -19.95 22.16
N LYS A 225 7.07 -21.23 22.45
CA LYS A 225 7.67 -22.35 21.72
C LYS A 225 7.27 -22.39 20.25
N LEU A 226 6.00 -22.09 19.92
CA LEU A 226 5.57 -22.06 18.52
C LEU A 226 6.17 -20.86 17.77
N GLN A 227 6.34 -19.73 18.45
CA GLN A 227 7.04 -18.57 17.89
C GLN A 227 8.50 -18.89 17.60
N GLU A 228 9.18 -19.56 18.53
CA GLU A 228 10.56 -20.00 18.37
C GLU A 228 10.73 -21.00 17.23
N ILE A 229 9.85 -22.01 17.12
CA ILE A 229 9.86 -22.96 16.00
C ILE A 229 9.72 -22.24 14.66
N VAL A 230 8.77 -21.32 14.55
CA VAL A 230 8.57 -20.59 13.29
C VAL A 230 9.72 -19.63 13.00
N ALA A 231 10.32 -19.00 14.03
CA ALA A 231 11.52 -18.19 13.84
C ALA A 231 12.69 -19.02 13.29
N LEU A 232 12.90 -20.23 13.83
CA LEU A 232 13.88 -21.18 13.30
C LEU A 232 13.56 -21.57 11.86
N MET A 233 12.29 -21.85 11.52
CA MET A 233 11.88 -22.14 10.15
C MET A 233 12.14 -20.97 9.20
N GLU A 234 11.81 -19.74 9.61
CA GLU A 234 12.00 -18.53 8.79
C GLU A 234 13.48 -18.20 8.57
N ALA A 235 14.34 -18.50 9.54
CA ALA A 235 15.79 -18.33 9.43
C ALA A 235 16.46 -19.37 8.53
N ASN A 236 15.83 -20.55 8.34
CA ASN A 236 16.41 -21.69 7.64
C ASN A 236 15.52 -22.14 6.46
N LEU A 237 15.41 -21.31 5.43
CA LEU A 237 14.57 -21.61 4.24
C LEU A 237 15.34 -22.32 3.13
N GLU A 238 16.64 -22.07 3.01
CA GLU A 238 17.53 -22.69 2.01
C GLU A 238 17.92 -24.11 2.43
N GLU A 239 18.23 -24.28 3.71
CA GLU A 239 18.53 -25.59 4.33
C GLU A 239 17.50 -25.86 5.43
N PRO A 240 16.32 -26.44 5.10
CA PRO A 240 15.27 -26.65 6.08
C PRO A 240 15.67 -27.62 7.19
N ILE A 241 15.47 -27.22 8.44
CA ILE A 241 15.72 -28.07 9.60
C ILE A 241 14.67 -29.19 9.64
N ASP A 242 15.08 -30.42 9.97
CA ASP A 242 14.14 -31.53 10.10
C ASP A 242 13.13 -31.27 11.25
N LEU A 243 11.92 -31.82 11.13
CA LEU A 243 10.89 -31.62 12.15
C LEU A 243 11.26 -32.23 13.50
N ASP A 244 12.00 -33.34 13.52
CA ASP A 244 12.49 -33.94 14.76
C ASP A 244 13.55 -33.05 15.41
N GLU A 245 14.45 -32.46 14.62
CA GLU A 245 15.46 -31.52 15.08
C GLU A 245 14.83 -30.22 15.62
N LEU A 246 13.85 -29.66 14.90
CA LEU A 246 13.07 -28.51 15.38
C LEU A 246 12.39 -28.80 16.72
N ALA A 247 11.85 -30.01 16.89
CA ALA A 247 11.23 -30.41 18.14
C ALA A 247 12.26 -30.47 19.29
N VAL A 248 13.47 -30.97 19.01
CA VAL A 248 14.59 -30.98 19.96
C VAL A 248 15.03 -29.56 20.34
N TYR A 249 15.24 -28.66 19.37
CA TYR A 249 15.71 -27.29 19.61
C TYR A 249 14.83 -26.50 20.58
N VAL A 250 13.51 -26.69 20.50
CA VAL A 250 12.53 -25.97 21.35
C VAL A 250 11.99 -26.82 22.51
N ALA A 251 12.63 -27.96 22.78
CA ALA A 251 12.29 -28.90 23.84
C ALA A 251 10.80 -29.29 23.85
N VAL A 252 10.28 -29.80 22.72
CA VAL A 252 8.95 -30.41 22.58
C VAL A 252 9.06 -31.76 21.88
N SER A 253 8.04 -32.61 22.02
CA SER A 253 7.94 -33.81 21.17
C SER A 253 7.43 -33.46 19.78
N ARG A 254 7.77 -34.27 18.76
CA ARG A 254 7.22 -34.17 17.39
C ARG A 254 5.69 -34.09 17.38
N ARG A 255 5.03 -34.94 18.19
CA ARG A 255 3.57 -34.94 18.35
C ARG A 255 3.04 -33.61 18.91
N GLN A 256 3.75 -33.02 19.87
CA GLN A 256 3.36 -31.72 20.43
C GLN A 256 3.57 -30.60 19.41
N LEU A 257 4.65 -30.64 18.63
CA LEU A 257 4.92 -29.72 17.53
C LEU A 257 3.77 -29.77 16.50
N GLU A 258 3.42 -30.96 16.01
CA GLU A 258 2.29 -31.16 15.09
C GLU A 258 0.98 -30.64 15.67
N ARG A 259 0.70 -30.92 16.95
CA ARG A 259 -0.49 -30.43 17.65
C ARG A 259 -0.52 -28.90 17.74
N LEU A 260 0.62 -28.24 17.98
CA LEU A 260 0.72 -26.79 18.04
C LEU A 260 0.38 -26.17 16.66
N PHE A 261 0.96 -26.70 15.59
CA PHE A 261 0.68 -26.24 14.23
C PHE A 261 -0.78 -26.49 13.84
N GLN A 262 -1.33 -27.65 14.15
CA GLN A 262 -2.73 -27.94 13.83
C GLN A 262 -3.70 -27.06 14.62
N LYS A 263 -3.42 -26.83 15.92
CA LYS A 263 -4.29 -26.05 16.80
C LYS A 263 -4.29 -24.56 16.43
N TYR A 264 -3.12 -23.99 16.13
CA TYR A 264 -2.98 -22.54 16.00
C TYR A 264 -2.77 -22.03 14.57
N LEU A 265 -2.26 -22.87 13.67
CA LEU A 265 -1.97 -22.51 12.27
C LEU A 265 -2.79 -23.32 11.26
N HIS A 266 -3.66 -24.23 11.76
CA HIS A 266 -4.59 -25.05 10.98
C HIS A 266 -3.95 -25.81 9.81
N CYS A 267 -2.68 -26.18 9.95
CA CYS A 267 -1.95 -26.95 8.96
C CYS A 267 -0.85 -27.78 9.63
N SER A 268 -0.25 -28.70 8.88
CA SER A 268 0.91 -29.45 9.37
C SER A 268 2.19 -28.58 9.34
N PRO A 269 3.18 -28.88 10.19
CA PRO A 269 4.46 -28.18 10.21
C PRO A 269 5.17 -28.19 8.85
N SER A 270 5.20 -29.33 8.16
CA SER A 270 5.79 -29.45 6.82
C SER A 270 5.09 -28.55 5.80
N ARG A 271 3.75 -28.47 5.85
CA ARG A 271 2.97 -27.63 4.93
C ARG A 271 3.21 -26.15 5.21
N TYR A 272 3.34 -25.77 6.46
CA TYR A 272 3.69 -24.39 6.84
C TYR A 272 5.09 -24.02 6.37
N TYR A 273 6.07 -24.90 6.58
CA TYR A 273 7.45 -24.67 6.15
C TYR A 273 7.56 -24.54 4.62
N LEU A 274 6.85 -25.40 3.88
CA LEU A 274 6.71 -25.28 2.42
C LEU A 274 6.11 -23.93 2.01
N LYS A 275 5.06 -23.48 2.70
CA LYS A 275 4.44 -22.17 2.46
C LYS A 275 5.45 -21.02 2.63
N LEU A 276 6.25 -21.02 3.70
CA LEU A 276 7.28 -19.99 3.91
C LEU A 276 8.28 -19.95 2.75
N ARG A 277 8.75 -21.11 2.31
CA ARG A 277 9.68 -21.25 1.19
C ARG A 277 9.08 -20.77 -0.13
N LEU A 278 7.81 -21.06 -0.38
CA LEU A 278 7.09 -20.56 -1.57
C LEU A 278 6.89 -19.05 -1.53
N ILE A 279 6.58 -18.48 -0.36
CA ILE A 279 6.49 -17.02 -0.18
C ILE A 279 7.84 -16.36 -0.46
N ARG A 280 8.94 -16.92 0.07
CA ARG A 280 10.29 -16.44 -0.21
C ARG A 280 10.64 -16.55 -1.69
N ALA A 281 10.33 -17.66 -2.33
CA ALA A 281 10.54 -17.85 -3.76
C ALA A 281 9.80 -16.79 -4.58
N ARG A 282 8.55 -16.49 -4.23
CA ARG A 282 7.76 -15.43 -4.88
C ARG A 282 8.36 -14.05 -4.70
N GLN A 283 8.92 -13.75 -3.52
CA GLN A 283 9.66 -12.50 -3.29
C GLN A 283 10.87 -12.42 -4.21
N LEU A 284 11.71 -13.46 -4.23
CA LEU A 284 12.90 -13.50 -5.08
C LEU A 284 12.56 -13.38 -6.58
N LEU A 285 11.52 -14.07 -7.06
CA LEU A 285 11.05 -13.95 -8.45
C LEU A 285 10.63 -12.53 -8.82
N LYS A 286 10.12 -11.76 -7.86
CA LYS A 286 9.60 -10.40 -8.03
C LYS A 286 10.65 -9.31 -7.82
N GLN A 287 11.68 -9.59 -7.02
CA GLN A 287 12.66 -8.61 -6.54
C GLN A 287 14.03 -8.78 -7.20
N THR A 288 14.32 -9.93 -7.81
CA THR A 288 15.66 -10.21 -8.36
C THR A 288 15.58 -10.81 -9.77
N PRO A 289 16.67 -10.68 -10.57
CA PRO A 289 16.76 -11.29 -11.89
C PRO A 289 17.13 -12.79 -11.87
N MET A 290 17.32 -13.41 -10.69
CA MET A 290 17.78 -14.82 -10.54
C MET A 290 16.96 -15.78 -11.39
N SER A 291 17.54 -16.79 -12.03
CA SER A 291 16.78 -17.80 -12.78
C SER A 291 15.79 -18.59 -11.89
N ILE A 292 14.78 -19.22 -12.49
CA ILE A 292 13.82 -20.08 -11.74
C ILE A 292 14.56 -21.21 -11.02
N ILE A 293 15.65 -21.73 -11.59
CA ILE A 293 16.48 -22.79 -11.02
C ILE A 293 17.21 -22.27 -9.77
N GLU A 294 17.84 -21.10 -9.85
CA GLU A 294 18.50 -20.46 -8.71
C GLU A 294 17.51 -20.14 -7.59
N VAL A 295 16.34 -19.60 -7.91
CA VAL A 295 15.30 -19.34 -6.92
C VAL A 295 14.83 -20.63 -6.23
N ALA A 296 14.65 -21.71 -6.99
CA ALA A 296 14.31 -23.01 -6.43
C ALA A 296 15.39 -23.47 -5.44
N SER A 297 16.66 -23.37 -5.83
CA SER A 297 17.82 -23.75 -4.99
C SER A 297 17.89 -22.94 -3.69
N VAL A 298 17.85 -21.60 -3.76
CA VAL A 298 17.93 -20.70 -2.60
C VAL A 298 16.72 -20.85 -1.67
N CYS A 299 15.60 -21.36 -2.18
CA CYS A 299 14.43 -21.70 -1.38
C CYS A 299 14.42 -23.18 -0.95
N GLY A 300 15.56 -23.87 -1.03
CA GLY A 300 15.79 -25.24 -0.55
C GLY A 300 15.11 -26.34 -1.35
N PHE A 301 14.66 -26.07 -2.59
CA PHE A 301 14.03 -27.08 -3.44
C PHE A 301 15.08 -27.87 -4.20
N VAL A 302 15.14 -29.17 -3.94
CA VAL A 302 16.02 -30.11 -4.65
C VAL A 302 15.64 -30.24 -6.13
N SER A 303 14.35 -30.10 -6.45
CA SER A 303 13.81 -30.31 -7.79
C SER A 303 13.03 -29.08 -8.28
N THR A 304 13.48 -28.48 -9.39
CA THR A 304 12.80 -27.35 -10.05
C THR A 304 11.39 -27.72 -10.55
N PRO A 305 11.15 -28.93 -11.12
CA PRO A 305 9.79 -29.41 -11.41
C PRO A 305 8.88 -29.47 -10.18
N HIS A 306 9.38 -29.99 -9.06
CA HIS A 306 8.63 -30.04 -7.80
C HIS A 306 8.30 -28.63 -7.29
N PHE A 307 9.29 -27.72 -7.31
CA PHE A 307 9.08 -26.31 -6.99
C PHE A 307 7.97 -25.69 -7.85
N SER A 308 8.04 -25.85 -9.17
CA SER A 308 7.08 -25.25 -10.10
C SER A 308 5.65 -25.78 -9.90
N LYS A 309 5.52 -27.07 -9.56
CA LYS A 309 4.23 -27.68 -9.22
C LYS A 309 3.66 -27.08 -7.93
N CYS A 310 4.42 -27.12 -6.83
CA CYS A 310 4.01 -26.58 -5.53
C CYS A 310 3.69 -25.08 -5.61
N TYR A 311 4.46 -24.32 -6.38
CA TYR A 311 4.22 -22.90 -6.60
C TYR A 311 2.88 -22.66 -7.30
N ARG A 312 2.60 -23.39 -8.38
CA ARG A 312 1.33 -23.27 -9.11
C ARG A 312 0.14 -23.68 -8.28
N GLU A 313 0.26 -24.77 -7.52
CA GLU A 313 -0.80 -25.22 -6.61
C GLU A 313 -1.09 -24.19 -5.52
N TYR A 314 -0.07 -23.47 -5.05
CA TYR A 314 -0.21 -22.49 -3.99
C TYR A 314 -0.67 -21.09 -4.47
N PHE A 315 -0.13 -20.61 -5.60
CA PHE A 315 -0.38 -19.25 -6.11
C PHE A 315 -1.32 -19.18 -7.32
N GLY A 316 -1.71 -20.33 -7.90
CA GLY A 316 -2.59 -20.40 -9.07
C GLY A 316 -1.89 -20.13 -10.41
N ILE A 317 -0.66 -19.63 -10.42
CA ILE A 317 0.14 -19.34 -11.62
C ILE A 317 1.52 -19.99 -11.53
N PRO A 318 2.17 -20.37 -12.66
CA PRO A 318 3.52 -20.93 -12.64
C PRO A 318 4.57 -19.83 -12.36
N PRO A 319 5.74 -20.17 -11.77
CA PRO A 319 6.80 -19.21 -11.43
C PRO A 319 7.24 -18.29 -12.58
N ARG A 320 7.24 -18.80 -13.81
CA ARG A 320 7.66 -18.06 -15.01
C ARG A 320 6.73 -16.88 -15.31
N ASP A 321 5.44 -17.02 -15.02
CA ASP A 321 4.42 -16.03 -15.35
C ASP A 321 4.39 -14.92 -14.27
N GLU A 322 5.00 -15.13 -13.10
CA GLU A 322 5.09 -14.14 -12.02
C GLU A 322 5.90 -12.89 -12.43
N ARG A 323 6.87 -13.03 -13.36
CA ARG A 323 7.72 -11.92 -13.85
C ARG A 323 7.06 -11.02 -14.88
N VAL A 324 6.05 -11.50 -15.57
CA VAL A 324 5.52 -10.85 -16.78
C VAL A 324 4.77 -9.54 -16.44
N GLY A 325 4.60 -9.21 -15.16
CA GLY A 325 4.01 -7.96 -14.69
C GLY A 325 4.93 -6.75 -14.54
N SER A 326 6.24 -6.83 -14.83
CA SER A 326 7.20 -5.80 -14.37
C SER A 326 8.35 -5.38 -15.31
N ASN A 327 8.28 -5.55 -16.64
CA ASN A 327 9.38 -5.14 -17.52
C ASN A 327 8.94 -4.16 -18.63
N THR A 328 9.25 -2.87 -18.47
CA THR A 328 9.59 -1.98 -19.59
C THR A 328 10.57 -0.92 -19.11
N THR A 329 11.87 -1.18 -19.26
CA THR A 329 12.94 -0.21 -18.98
C THR A 329 13.36 0.41 -20.31
N GLN A 330 13.12 1.71 -20.51
CA GLN A 330 13.73 2.47 -21.60
C GLN A 330 14.32 3.77 -21.08
N GLN A 331 15.60 3.98 -21.41
CA GLN A 331 16.43 5.12 -21.02
C GLN A 331 15.89 6.43 -21.60
N VAL A 332 15.72 7.44 -20.76
CA VAL A 332 15.33 8.81 -21.17
C VAL A 332 16.57 9.70 -21.19
N ALA A 333 16.80 10.38 -22.32
CA ALA A 333 17.92 11.29 -22.56
C ALA A 333 17.58 12.74 -22.15
N MET A 334 18.52 13.41 -21.49
CA MET A 334 18.44 14.79 -20.97
C MET A 334 18.70 15.87 -22.04
N LEU A 335 17.98 17.01 -21.94
CA LEU A 335 18.26 18.28 -22.65
C LEU A 335 18.03 19.48 -21.70
N PRO A 336 18.66 20.66 -21.92
CA PRO A 336 18.73 21.73 -20.93
C PRO A 336 17.62 22.80 -21.00
N LEU A 337 17.39 23.45 -19.84
CA LEU A 337 16.31 24.41 -19.49
C LEU A 337 16.61 25.88 -19.87
N PRO A 338 15.57 26.74 -20.00
CA PRO A 338 15.66 28.20 -19.85
C PRO A 338 15.08 28.73 -18.52
N GLN A 339 15.50 29.95 -18.14
CA GLN A 339 15.37 30.57 -16.82
C GLN A 339 14.01 31.23 -16.46
N ALA A 340 13.66 31.04 -15.17
CA ALA A 340 13.02 31.89 -14.14
C ALA A 340 11.95 32.96 -14.47
N ILE A 341 10.82 32.91 -13.74
CA ILE A 341 10.01 34.08 -13.31
C ILE A 341 9.39 33.83 -11.90
N VAL A 342 9.43 34.85 -11.04
CA VAL A 342 8.94 34.91 -9.64
C VAL A 342 7.46 35.34 -9.57
N MET A 343 6.59 34.69 -8.77
CA MET A 343 5.28 35.25 -8.31
C MET A 343 4.71 34.57 -7.04
N SER A 344 4.20 35.42 -6.11
CA SER A 344 3.07 35.37 -5.13
C SER A 344 2.69 34.06 -4.37
N PRO A 345 2.01 34.11 -3.18
CA PRO A 345 1.86 32.93 -2.32
C PRO A 345 0.87 31.93 -2.92
N LEU A 346 1.43 30.98 -3.66
CA LEU A 346 0.75 29.82 -4.21
C LEU A 346 0.38 28.85 -3.07
N SER A 347 -0.74 28.13 -3.21
CA SER A 347 -1.04 26.96 -2.38
C SER A 347 0.17 26.02 -2.32
N GLY A 348 0.43 25.37 -1.17
CA GLY A 348 1.58 24.48 -0.97
C GLY A 348 1.98 23.59 -2.18
N PRO A 349 1.03 22.89 -2.83
CA PRO A 349 1.29 22.08 -4.03
C PRO A 349 1.89 22.86 -5.21
N MET A 350 1.40 24.07 -5.46
CA MET A 350 1.84 24.93 -6.55
C MET A 350 3.18 25.60 -6.25
N SER A 351 3.44 25.89 -4.97
CA SER A 351 4.77 26.32 -4.53
C SER A 351 5.80 25.21 -4.80
N ALA A 352 5.48 23.97 -4.41
CA ALA A 352 6.36 22.81 -4.65
C ALA A 352 6.61 22.58 -6.15
N LEU A 353 5.56 22.66 -6.99
CA LEU A 353 5.73 22.51 -8.45
C LEU A 353 6.57 23.66 -9.06
N SER A 354 6.36 24.90 -8.59
CA SER A 354 7.13 26.06 -9.04
C SER A 354 8.61 25.92 -8.69
N GLN A 355 8.92 25.48 -7.47
CA GLN A 355 10.29 25.23 -7.01
C GLN A 355 10.96 24.09 -7.81
N ALA A 356 10.20 23.06 -8.16
CA ALA A 356 10.68 21.93 -8.92
C ALA A 356 11.09 22.27 -10.37
N ARG A 357 10.75 23.45 -10.91
CA ARG A 357 11.10 23.85 -12.30
C ARG A 357 12.60 23.86 -12.59
N ASN A 358 13.42 24.01 -11.56
CA ASN A 358 14.88 24.01 -11.69
C ASN A 358 15.50 22.61 -11.51
N GLU A 359 14.69 21.59 -11.19
CA GLU A 359 15.16 20.22 -11.05
C GLU A 359 15.39 19.58 -12.42
N SER A 360 16.44 18.77 -12.54
CA SER A 360 16.80 18.08 -13.79
C SER A 360 15.72 17.11 -14.29
N THR A 361 14.88 16.63 -13.39
CA THR A 361 13.80 15.67 -13.67
C THR A 361 12.47 16.34 -14.03
N PHE A 362 12.39 17.66 -13.98
CA PHE A 362 11.17 18.40 -14.32
C PHE A 362 10.77 18.17 -15.77
N ALA A 363 9.48 17.87 -16.01
CA ALA A 363 8.94 17.58 -17.35
C ALA A 363 9.67 16.46 -18.13
N SER A 364 10.30 15.52 -17.42
CA SER A 364 11.01 14.38 -18.02
C SER A 364 10.09 13.30 -18.60
N VAL A 365 8.82 13.25 -18.18
CA VAL A 365 7.82 12.29 -18.67
C VAL A 365 6.78 13.02 -19.52
N ARG A 366 6.55 12.56 -20.76
CA ARG A 366 5.50 13.10 -21.62
C ARG A 366 4.18 12.37 -21.38
N LEU A 367 3.12 13.16 -21.18
CA LEU A 367 1.74 12.69 -21.07
C LEU A 367 0.98 12.80 -22.37
#